data_AF-A0A2V6N071-F1
#
_entry.id   AF-A0A2V6N071-F1
#
_cell.length_a   1.000
_cell.length_b   1.000
_cell.length_c   1.000
_cell.angle_alpha   90.00
_cell.angle_beta   90.00
_cell.angle_gamma   90.00
#
_symmetry.space_group_name_H-M   'P 1'
#
loop_
_entity.id
_entity.type
_entity.pdbx_description
1 polymer ?
#
loop_
_entity_poly.entity_id
_entity_poly.type
_entity_poly.pdbx_seq_one_letter_code
_entity_poly.pdbx_strand_id
1 'polypeptide(L)'
;MSAKPHTYTLGIEEEFAIVDPETRELRSHIQEILEGGKVMLKEQIKPEMHQSVVELGTEICDSISCARDHVIELRSKLAQLAGNSGLKIASVGTHPFSHWRDQLITQGERYQEIVKDMQQLARANLIFGLHVHVGIPNRESAIHVMNQARYFL
;
A
#
# COMPACT_ATOMS: atom_id res chain seq x y z
N MET A 1 -17.45 -23.20 31.35
CA MET A 1 -17.65 -21.81 30.89
C MET A 1 -17.38 -21.78 29.40
N SER A 2 -18.36 -21.43 28.56
CA SER A 2 -18.15 -21.35 27.12
C SER A 2 -17.23 -20.17 26.82
N ALA A 3 -16.11 -20.42 26.14
CA ALA A 3 -15.20 -19.35 25.72
C ALA A 3 -15.98 -18.34 24.87
N LYS A 4 -15.79 -17.04 25.14
CA LYS A 4 -16.32 -16.00 24.25
C LYS A 4 -15.70 -16.19 22.85
N PRO A 5 -16.50 -16.11 21.77
CA PRO A 5 -15.97 -16.17 20.43
C PRO A 5 -14.97 -15.03 20.21
N HIS A 6 -13.86 -15.31 19.55
CA HIS A 6 -12.87 -14.29 19.21
C HIS A 6 -13.41 -13.39 18.10
N THR A 7 -13.36 -12.08 18.32
CA THR A 7 -13.66 -11.09 17.27
C THR A 7 -12.43 -10.93 16.39
N TYR A 8 -12.55 -11.33 15.12
CA TYR A 8 -11.52 -11.07 14.12
C TYR A 8 -11.45 -9.57 13.81
N THR A 9 -10.24 -9.06 13.64
CA THR A 9 -10.01 -7.69 13.17
C THR A 9 -9.35 -7.70 11.80
N LEU A 10 -9.51 -6.61 11.06
CA LEU A 10 -9.01 -6.43 9.71
C LEU A 10 -8.16 -5.16 9.62
N GLY A 11 -7.07 -5.23 8.87
CA GLY A 11 -6.35 -4.08 8.34
C GLY A 11 -6.15 -4.27 6.84
N ILE A 12 -6.32 -3.23 6.04
CA ILE A 12 -6.13 -3.30 4.59
C ILE A 12 -5.06 -2.28 4.22
N GLU A 13 -4.05 -2.74 3.49
CA GLU A 13 -3.04 -1.88 2.88
C GLU A 13 -3.20 -1.94 1.35
N GLU A 14 -3.16 -0.78 0.70
CA GLU A 14 -3.25 -0.67 -0.75
C GLU A 14 -2.17 0.25 -1.29
N GLU A 15 -1.47 -0.24 -2.31
CA GLU A 15 -0.46 0.53 -3.03
C GLU A 15 -1.02 1.04 -4.36
N PHE A 16 -0.77 2.31 -4.65
CA PHE A 16 -1.27 2.98 -5.85
C PHE A 16 -0.13 3.57 -6.67
N ALA A 17 -0.27 3.45 -7.99
CA ALA A 17 0.56 4.13 -8.96
C ALA A 17 0.16 5.59 -9.09
N ILE A 18 1.12 6.52 -8.94
CA ILE A 18 0.92 7.94 -9.26
C ILE A 18 1.23 8.16 -10.73
N VAL A 19 0.23 8.62 -11.48
CA VAL A 19 0.30 8.75 -12.95
C VAL A 19 0.04 10.17 -13.42
N ASP A 20 0.76 10.57 -14.45
CA ASP A 20 0.47 11.76 -15.24
C ASP A 20 -0.77 11.48 -16.12
N PRO A 21 -1.84 12.29 -16.07
CA PRO A 21 -3.04 12.03 -16.87
C PRO A 21 -2.83 12.19 -18.38
N GLU A 22 -1.83 12.98 -18.81
CA GLU A 22 -1.55 13.24 -20.23
C GLU A 22 -0.66 12.17 -20.84
N THR A 23 0.51 11.92 -20.22
CA THR A 23 1.47 10.93 -20.74
C THR A 23 1.12 9.50 -20.32
N ARG A 24 0.31 9.36 -19.25
CA ARG A 24 -0.01 8.10 -18.58
C ARG A 24 1.22 7.40 -17.97
N GLU A 25 2.34 8.10 -17.85
CA GLU A 25 3.54 7.57 -17.21
C GLU A 25 3.50 7.74 -15.70
N LEU A 26 4.27 6.90 -15.00
CA LEU A 26 4.53 7.07 -13.58
C LEU A 26 5.24 8.39 -13.29
N ARG A 27 4.85 9.03 -12.18
CA ARG A 27 5.46 10.26 -11.69
C ARG A 27 6.00 10.07 -10.28
N SER A 28 7.30 10.34 -10.11
CA SER A 28 7.99 10.34 -8.82
C SER A 28 7.74 11.65 -8.05
N HIS A 29 6.46 11.97 -7.78
CA HIS A 29 6.05 13.25 -7.16
C HIS A 29 5.51 13.10 -5.74
N ILE A 30 5.83 11.98 -5.09
CA ILE A 30 5.21 11.61 -3.81
C ILE A 30 5.54 12.57 -2.67
N GLN A 31 6.67 13.26 -2.73
CA GLN A 31 7.12 14.11 -1.61
C GLN A 31 6.18 15.30 -1.38
N GLU A 32 5.73 15.97 -2.45
CA GLU A 32 4.75 17.05 -2.36
C GLU A 32 3.35 16.53 -1.98
N ILE A 33 2.95 15.36 -2.50
CA ILE A 33 1.69 14.69 -2.11
C ILE A 33 1.71 14.32 -0.63
N LEU A 34 2.85 13.85 -0.10
CA LEU A 34 3.02 13.46 1.30
C LEU A 34 3.06 14.68 2.23
N GLU A 35 3.61 15.81 1.81
CA GLU A 35 3.59 17.04 2.61
C GLU A 35 2.15 17.54 2.83
N GLY A 36 1.33 17.57 1.78
CA GLY A 36 -0.11 17.85 1.93
C GLY A 36 -0.90 16.71 2.59
N GLY A 37 -0.48 15.47 2.33
CA GLY A 37 -1.13 14.24 2.78
C GLY A 37 -0.92 13.95 4.26
N LYS A 38 0.25 14.22 4.84
CA LYS A 38 0.51 14.04 6.29
C LYS A 38 -0.43 14.86 7.17
N VAL A 39 -0.90 16.01 6.67
CA VAL A 39 -1.88 16.85 7.37
C VAL A 39 -3.28 16.23 7.33
N MET A 40 -3.65 15.56 6.22
CA MET A 40 -5.00 15.04 5.94
C MET A 40 -5.20 13.55 6.30
N LEU A 41 -4.13 12.76 6.20
CA LEU A 41 -4.10 11.29 6.27
C LEU A 41 -3.18 10.77 7.40
N LYS A 42 -2.43 11.65 8.08
CA LYS A 42 -1.55 11.30 9.22
C LYS A 42 -0.67 10.07 8.93
N GLU A 43 -0.81 9.00 9.72
CA GLU A 43 -0.02 7.76 9.65
C GLU A 43 -0.56 6.75 8.63
N GLN A 44 -1.71 7.04 8.00
CA GLN A 44 -2.36 6.16 7.05
C GLN A 44 -1.78 6.26 5.63
N ILE A 45 -0.86 7.20 5.39
CA ILE A 45 -0.13 7.35 4.14
C ILE A 45 1.37 7.15 4.38
N LYS A 46 1.98 6.25 3.63
CA LYS A 46 3.42 5.97 3.74
C LYS A 46 4.11 6.04 2.38
N PRO A 47 5.33 6.62 2.30
CA PRO A 47 6.17 6.46 1.13
C PRO A 47 6.66 5.02 1.05
N GLU A 48 6.59 4.43 -0.15
CA GLU A 48 7.28 3.18 -0.42
C GLU A 48 8.67 3.39 -1.06
N MET A 49 9.38 2.29 -1.30
CA MET A 49 10.73 2.27 -1.86
C MET A 49 10.83 3.05 -3.17
N HIS A 50 9.84 2.92 -4.07
CA HIS A 50 9.78 3.73 -5.29
C HIS A 50 8.90 4.96 -5.07
N GLN A 51 9.39 6.13 -5.47
CA GLN A 51 8.69 7.40 -5.28
C GLN A 51 7.42 7.56 -6.13
N SER A 52 7.11 6.61 -7.01
CA SER A 52 5.87 6.56 -7.78
C SER A 52 4.80 5.68 -7.13
N VAL A 53 5.09 5.10 -5.96
CA VAL A 53 4.20 4.21 -5.19
C VAL A 53 3.75 4.90 -3.91
N VAL A 54 2.45 5.10 -3.75
CA VAL A 54 1.85 5.52 -2.47
C VAL A 54 1.18 4.31 -1.81
N GLU A 55 1.52 4.03 -0.57
CA GLU A 55 0.81 3.06 0.27
C GLU A 55 -0.22 3.79 1.16
N LEU A 56 -1.43 3.24 1.20
CA LEU A 56 -2.48 3.60 2.14
C LEU A 56 -2.79 2.43 3.07
N GLY A 57 -2.92 2.68 4.37
CA GLY A 57 -3.30 1.68 5.37
C GLY A 57 -4.55 2.09 6.15
N THR A 58 -5.53 1.18 6.25
CA THR A 58 -6.68 1.39 7.15
C THR A 58 -6.27 1.31 8.61
N GLU A 59 -7.06 1.93 9.48
CA GLU A 59 -7.04 1.55 10.90
C GLU A 59 -7.48 0.09 11.09
N ILE A 60 -7.33 -0.42 12.31
CA ILE A 60 -7.84 -1.73 12.68
C ILE A 60 -9.38 -1.70 12.73
N CYS A 61 -10.01 -2.50 11.88
CA CYS A 61 -11.46 -2.60 11.75
C CYS A 61 -11.98 -3.89 12.40
N ASP A 62 -13.16 -3.84 13.01
CA ASP A 62 -13.82 -5.01 13.64
C ASP A 62 -14.78 -5.75 12.70
N SER A 63 -14.96 -5.24 11.48
CA SER A 63 -15.93 -5.72 10.51
C SER A 63 -15.55 -5.31 9.09
N ILE A 64 -16.09 -6.05 8.11
CA ILE A 64 -15.89 -5.76 6.68
C ILE A 64 -16.52 -4.41 6.31
N SER A 65 -17.64 -4.03 6.93
CA SER A 65 -18.28 -2.74 6.70
C SER A 65 -17.37 -1.58 7.12
N CYS A 66 -16.78 -1.66 8.32
CA CYS A 66 -15.80 -0.68 8.80
C CYS A 66 -14.58 -0.59 7.86
N ALA A 67 -14.02 -1.75 7.45
CA ALA A 67 -12.89 -1.79 6.52
C ALA A 67 -13.23 -1.16 5.16
N ARG A 68 -14.42 -1.44 4.62
CA ARG A 68 -14.91 -0.87 3.36
C ARG A 68 -15.02 0.64 3.44
N ASP A 69 -15.60 1.17 4.51
CA ASP A 69 -15.80 2.60 4.67
C ASP A 69 -14.44 3.32 4.77
N HIS A 70 -13.49 2.77 5.52
CA HIS A 70 -12.11 3.30 5.59
C HIS A 70 -11.41 3.26 4.23
N VAL A 71 -11.49 2.15 3.49
CA VAL A 71 -10.90 2.04 2.14
C VAL A 71 -11.47 3.11 1.20
N ILE A 72 -12.79 3.31 1.18
CA ILE A 72 -13.42 4.32 0.33
C ILE A 72 -12.96 5.72 0.71
N GLU A 73 -12.90 6.02 2.01
CA GLU A 73 -12.44 7.32 2.51
C GLU A 73 -10.99 7.60 2.09
N LEU A 74 -10.08 6.64 2.34
CA LEU A 74 -8.65 6.78 2.04
C LEU A 74 -8.39 6.96 0.54
N ARG A 75 -9.02 6.14 -0.30
CA ARG A 75 -8.93 6.28 -1.76
C ARG A 75 -9.41 7.64 -2.24
N SER A 76 -10.53 8.12 -1.70
CA SER A 76 -11.12 9.40 -2.08
C SER A 76 -10.19 10.57 -1.71
N LYS A 77 -9.63 10.55 -0.50
CA LYS A 77 -8.65 11.55 -0.04
C LYS A 77 -7.38 11.53 -0.88
N LEU A 78 -6.82 10.36 -1.17
CA LEU A 78 -5.62 10.25 -2.00
C LEU A 78 -5.87 10.74 -3.43
N ALA A 79 -7.00 10.36 -4.03
CA ALA A 79 -7.37 10.84 -5.37
C ALA A 79 -7.54 12.36 -5.41
N GLN A 80 -8.10 12.96 -4.36
CA GLN A 80 -8.21 14.41 -4.23
C GLN A 80 -6.84 15.08 -4.11
N LEU A 81 -5.96 14.55 -3.24
CA LEU A 81 -4.60 15.07 -3.05
C LEU A 81 -3.78 15.00 -4.35
N ALA A 82 -3.79 13.86 -5.04
CA ALA A 82 -3.14 13.73 -6.34
C ALA A 82 -3.73 14.72 -7.37
N GLY A 83 -5.06 14.87 -7.39
CA GLY A 83 -5.76 15.81 -8.26
C GLY A 83 -5.38 17.27 -8.04
N ASN A 84 -5.11 17.69 -6.80
CA ASN A 84 -4.64 19.04 -6.48
C ASN A 84 -3.26 19.37 -7.09
N SER A 85 -2.45 18.34 -7.34
CA SER A 85 -1.16 18.44 -8.03
C SER A 85 -1.23 18.14 -9.53
N GLY A 86 -2.45 18.02 -10.09
CA GLY A 86 -2.64 17.69 -11.51
C GLY A 86 -2.35 16.23 -11.87
N LEU A 87 -2.26 15.35 -10.88
CA LEU A 87 -1.93 13.92 -11.05
C LEU A 87 -3.17 13.04 -10.83
N LYS A 88 -3.05 11.76 -11.18
CA LYS A 88 -4.06 10.72 -10.92
C LYS A 88 -3.43 9.53 -10.20
N ILE A 89 -4.29 8.69 -9.64
CA ILE A 89 -3.90 7.41 -9.06
C ILE A 89 -4.46 6.25 -9.89
N ALA A 90 -3.74 5.13 -9.93
CA ALA A 90 -4.18 3.89 -10.56
C ALA A 90 -3.96 2.70 -9.62
N SER A 91 -4.94 1.79 -9.59
CA SER A 91 -4.85 0.50 -8.91
C SER A 91 -4.53 -0.57 -9.95
N VAL A 92 -3.27 -1.01 -10.00
CA VAL A 92 -2.73 -1.94 -11.01
C VAL A 92 -1.67 -2.81 -10.36
N GLY A 93 -1.51 -4.08 -10.76
CA GLY A 93 -0.45 -4.93 -10.18
C GLY A 93 0.97 -4.52 -10.60
N THR A 94 1.12 -3.91 -11.78
CA THR A 94 2.35 -3.29 -12.27
C THR A 94 2.00 -2.25 -13.33
N HIS A 95 2.92 -1.33 -13.62
CA HIS A 95 2.69 -0.31 -14.63
C HIS A 95 3.02 -0.86 -16.05
N PRO A 96 2.13 -0.68 -17.05
CA PRO A 96 2.25 -1.41 -18.32
C PRO A 96 3.42 -1.01 -19.23
N PHE A 97 3.95 0.21 -19.13
CA PHE A 97 5.03 0.69 -20.02
C PHE A 97 6.08 1.59 -19.39
N SER A 98 5.77 2.36 -18.34
CA SER A 98 6.79 3.10 -17.59
C SER A 98 7.90 2.16 -17.09
N HIS A 99 9.14 2.56 -17.35
CA HIS A 99 10.28 1.71 -17.11
C HIS A 99 10.74 1.81 -15.65
N TRP A 100 11.01 0.67 -15.00
CA TRP A 100 11.45 0.61 -13.61
C TRP A 100 12.80 1.33 -13.37
N ARG A 101 13.67 1.37 -14.39
CA ARG A 101 14.97 2.08 -14.32
C ARG A 101 14.84 3.59 -14.12
N ASP A 102 13.73 4.16 -14.58
CA ASP A 102 13.51 5.60 -14.52
C ASP A 102 12.84 6.02 -13.21
N GLN A 103 12.48 5.04 -12.37
CA GLN A 103 11.82 5.28 -11.09
C GLN A 103 12.85 5.64 -10.02
N LEU A 104 12.58 6.73 -9.32
CA LEU A 104 13.42 7.18 -8.21
C LEU A 104 13.15 6.34 -6.97
N ILE A 105 14.22 6.05 -6.24
CA ILE A 105 14.13 5.38 -4.93
C ILE A 105 13.97 6.43 -3.85
N THR A 106 13.06 6.19 -2.91
CA THR A 106 12.84 7.02 -1.72
C THR A 106 14.10 7.01 -0.86
N GLN A 107 14.50 8.19 -0.38
CA GLN A 107 15.67 8.29 0.48
C GLN A 107 15.40 7.69 1.87
N GLY A 108 16.26 6.79 2.32
CA GLY A 108 16.22 6.20 3.65
C GLY A 108 17.23 5.05 3.78
N GLU A 109 17.86 4.92 4.95
CA GLU A 109 18.90 3.91 5.22
C GLU A 109 18.41 2.49 4.88
N ARG A 110 17.19 2.14 5.33
CA ARG A 110 16.53 0.86 5.03
C ARG A 110 16.45 0.56 3.53
N TYR A 111 16.00 1.51 2.70
CA TYR A 111 15.85 1.28 1.26
C TYR A 111 17.21 1.20 0.55
N GLN A 112 18.20 1.95 1.02
CA GLN A 112 19.57 1.85 0.49
C GLN A 112 20.19 0.49 0.77
N GLU A 113 19.96 -0.08 1.95
CA GLU A 113 20.40 -1.45 2.29
C GLU A 113 19.73 -2.50 1.39
N ILE A 114 18.41 -2.44 1.23
CA ILE A 114 17.67 -3.35 0.34
C ILE A 114 18.23 -3.30 -1.09
N VAL A 115 18.47 -2.10 -1.62
CA VAL A 115 19.02 -1.90 -2.96
C VAL A 115 20.47 -2.38 -3.04
N LYS A 116 21.26 -2.23 -1.98
CA LYS A 116 22.63 -2.73 -1.89
C LYS A 116 22.67 -4.26 -1.87
N ASP A 117 21.74 -4.91 -1.20
CA ASP A 117 21.75 -6.36 -1.05
C ASP A 117 21.10 -7.07 -2.24
N MET A 118 19.95 -6.57 -2.71
CA MET A 118 19.16 -7.20 -3.77
C MET A 118 19.46 -6.65 -5.18
N GLN A 119 20.16 -5.52 -5.27
CA GLN A 119 20.63 -4.92 -6.52
C GLN A 119 19.50 -4.75 -7.55
N GLN A 120 19.57 -5.45 -8.69
CA GLN A 120 18.61 -5.32 -9.77
C GLN A 120 17.20 -5.78 -9.36
N LEU A 121 17.09 -6.75 -8.46
CA LEU A 121 15.78 -7.26 -8.02
C LEU A 121 14.97 -6.17 -7.31
N ALA A 122 15.59 -5.43 -6.38
CA ALA A 122 14.94 -4.31 -5.72
C ALA A 122 14.57 -3.20 -6.72
N ARG A 123 15.48 -2.86 -7.64
CA ARG A 123 15.23 -1.79 -8.62
C ARG A 123 14.09 -2.11 -9.58
N ALA A 124 13.96 -3.38 -9.99
CA ALA A 124 12.93 -3.85 -10.90
C ALA A 124 11.59 -4.15 -10.21
N ASN A 125 11.52 -4.05 -8.87
CA ASN A 125 10.32 -4.35 -8.09
C ASN A 125 9.26 -3.24 -8.17
N LEU A 126 8.78 -2.96 -9.39
CA LEU A 126 7.72 -1.99 -9.65
C LEU A 126 6.36 -2.71 -9.70
N ILE A 127 5.92 -3.14 -8.53
CA ILE A 127 4.64 -3.80 -8.32
C ILE A 127 3.81 -2.98 -7.34
N PHE A 128 2.50 -3.15 -7.38
CA PHE A 128 1.59 -2.53 -6.41
C PHE A 128 0.68 -3.61 -5.84
N GLY A 129 0.71 -3.73 -4.51
CA GLY A 129 -0.02 -4.73 -3.74
C GLY A 129 -1.35 -4.25 -3.16
N LEU A 130 -2.19 -5.24 -2.85
CA LEU A 130 -3.26 -5.11 -1.87
C LEU A 130 -3.03 -6.18 -0.82
N HIS A 131 -2.86 -5.77 0.43
CA HIS A 131 -2.64 -6.66 1.56
C HIS A 131 -3.85 -6.62 2.49
N VAL A 132 -4.31 -7.78 2.92
CA VAL A 132 -5.36 -7.91 3.94
C VAL A 132 -4.76 -8.61 5.15
N HIS A 133 -4.69 -7.87 6.25
CA HIS A 133 -4.22 -8.32 7.55
C HIS A 133 -5.43 -8.76 8.37
N VAL A 134 -5.37 -9.98 8.92
CA VAL A 134 -6.44 -10.51 9.77
C VAL A 134 -5.86 -10.81 11.16
N GLY A 135 -6.47 -10.24 12.20
CA GLY A 135 -6.13 -10.55 13.59
C GLY A 135 -6.58 -11.96 13.96
N ILE A 136 -5.66 -12.80 14.46
CA ILE A 136 -5.90 -14.21 14.78
C ILE A 136 -5.79 -14.42 16.30
N PRO A 137 -6.64 -15.26 16.93
CA PRO A 137 -6.71 -15.36 18.39
C PRO A 137 -5.44 -15.89 19.05
N ASN A 138 -4.72 -16.79 18.38
CA ASN A 138 -3.53 -17.44 18.92
C ASN A 138 -2.66 -18.01 17.80
N ARG A 139 -1.42 -18.36 18.17
CA ARG A 139 -0.40 -18.87 17.25
C ARG A 139 -0.76 -20.21 16.61
N GLU A 140 -1.42 -21.10 17.34
CA GLU A 140 -1.83 -22.42 16.82
C GLU A 140 -2.86 -22.26 15.70
N SER A 141 -3.87 -21.40 15.93
CA SER A 141 -4.86 -21.04 14.90
C SER A 141 -4.20 -20.39 13.68
N ALA A 142 -3.17 -19.55 13.88
CA ALA A 142 -2.44 -18.94 12.78
C ALA A 142 -1.74 -19.99 11.91
N ILE A 143 -1.12 -21.01 12.52
CA ILE A 143 -0.49 -22.11 11.78
C ILE A 143 -1.53 -22.88 10.97
N HIS A 144 -2.68 -23.22 11.57
CA HIS A 144 -3.75 -23.93 10.86
C HIS A 144 -4.30 -23.12 9.68
N VAL A 145 -4.57 -21.83 9.87
CA VAL A 145 -5.06 -20.94 8.82
C VAL A 145 -4.04 -20.83 7.69
N MET A 146 -2.75 -20.59 8.00
CA MET A 146 -1.72 -20.46 6.97
C MET A 146 -1.50 -21.77 6.21
N ASN A 147 -1.56 -22.93 6.88
CA ASN A 147 -1.50 -24.22 6.20
C ASN A 147 -2.65 -24.41 5.20
N GLN A 148 -3.84 -23.90 5.51
CA GLN A 148 -4.98 -23.95 4.60
C GLN A 148 -4.89 -22.90 3.48
N ALA A 149 -4.44 -21.68 3.80
CA ALA A 149 -4.29 -20.57 2.86
C ALA A 149 -3.36 -20.91 1.69
N ARG A 150 -2.32 -21.72 1.93
CA ARG A 150 -1.36 -22.17 0.90
C ARG A 150 -1.99 -22.91 -0.28
N TYR A 151 -3.19 -23.46 -0.14
CA TYR A 151 -3.89 -24.11 -1.26
C TYR A 151 -4.56 -23.11 -2.21
N PHE A 152 -4.65 -21.84 -1.81
CA PHE A 152 -5.28 -20.76 -2.58
C PHE A 152 -4.27 -19.75 -3.13
N LEU A 153 -2.96 -20.03 -2.96
CA LEU A 153 -1.82 -19.25 -3.45
C LEU A 153 -1.07 -20.06 -4.51
#